data_AF-A0A7T4C338-F1
#
_entry.id   AF-A0A7T4C338-F1
#
_cell.length_a   1.000
_cell.length_b   1.000
_cell.length_c   1.000
_cell.angle_alpha   90.00
_cell.angle_beta   90.00
_cell.angle_gamma   90.00
#
_symmetry.space_group_name_H-M   'P 1'
#
loop_
_entity.id
_entity.type
_entity.pdbx_description
1 polymer ?
#
loop_
_entity_poly.entity_id
_entity_poly.type
_entity_poly.pdbx_seq_one_letter_code
_entity_poly.pdbx_strand_id
1 'polypeptide(L)' 'MSKNYAALAGTVITALGGADNVVAVTHCMTRLRFVLGDPARVNGPALKAITGVLGVVQADNQLANNIMSISQ' A
#
# COMPACT_ATOMS: atom_id res chain seq x y z
N MET A 1 9.24 -3.11 -22.44
CA MET A 1 8.09 -3.47 -21.57
C MET A 1 7.78 -2.26 -20.69
N SER A 2 6.84 -1.42 -21.12
CA SER A 2 6.39 -0.25 -20.34
C SER A 2 5.66 -0.77 -19.11
N LYS A 3 6.36 -0.91 -17.97
CA LYS A 3 5.74 -1.30 -16.70
C LYS A 3 4.65 -0.27 -16.41
N ASN A 4 3.39 -0.69 -16.49
CA ASN A 4 2.24 0.20 -16.44
C ASN A 4 1.95 0.54 -14.96
N TYR A 5 2.84 1.31 -14.35
CA TYR A 5 2.83 1.64 -12.92
C TYR A 5 1.57 2.41 -12.52
N ALA A 6 0.95 3.14 -13.44
CA ALA A 6 -0.32 3.82 -13.19
C ALA A 6 -1.46 2.82 -12.91
N ALA A 7 -1.55 1.76 -13.72
CA ALA A 7 -2.53 0.69 -13.50
C ALA A 7 -2.24 -0.07 -12.20
N LEU A 8 -0.96 -0.36 -11.94
CA LEU A 8 -0.51 -0.99 -10.70
C LEU A 8 -0.89 -0.16 -9.46
N ALA A 9 -0.58 1.14 -9.49
CA ALA A 9 -0.90 2.06 -8.41
C ALA A 9 -2.41 2.15 -8.18
N GLY A 10 -3.22 2.16 -9.24
CA GLY A 10 -4.68 2.13 -9.13
C GLY A 10 -5.19 0.89 -8.40
N THR A 11 -4.66 -0.30 -8.74
CA THR A 11 -5.00 -1.55 -8.05
C THR A 11 -4.58 -1.53 -6.58
N VAL A 12 -3.39 -1.00 -6.29
CA VAL A 12 -2.90 -0.84 -4.90
C VAL A 12 -3.82 0.08 -4.10
N ILE A 13 -4.12 1.28 -4.60
CA ILE A 13 -5.01 2.25 -3.94
C ILE A 13 -6.40 1.65 -3.70
N THR A 14 -6.94 0.91 -4.66
CA THR A 14 -8.23 0.22 -4.51
C THR A 14 -8.17 -0.82 -3.39
N ALA A 15 -7.10 -1.62 -3.34
CA ALA A 15 -6.92 -2.62 -2.30
C ALA A 15 -6.61 -2.02 -0.92
N LEU A 16 -6.12 -0.78 -0.86
CA LEU A 16 -5.97 -0.01 0.38
C LEU A 16 -7.31 0.54 0.91
N GLY A 17 -8.43 0.29 0.24
CA GLY A 17 -9.75 0.78 0.64
C GLY A 17 -10.17 2.08 -0.04
N GLY A 18 -9.42 2.54 -1.04
CA GLY A 18 -9.67 3.76 -1.81
C GLY A 18 -8.64 4.86 -1.54
N ALA A 19 -8.59 5.86 -2.42
CA ALA A 19 -7.72 7.01 -2.27
C ALA A 19 -8.09 7.86 -1.05
N ASP A 20 -9.37 7.85 -0.65
CA ASP A 20 -9.87 8.52 0.55
C ASP A 20 -9.28 7.93 1.84
N ASN A 21 -8.86 6.67 1.81
CA ASN A 21 -8.26 6.00 2.97
C ASN A 21 -6.77 6.29 3.13
N VAL A 22 -6.12 6.87 2.10
CA VAL A 22 -4.69 7.18 2.12
C VAL A 22 -4.47 8.60 2.63
N VAL A 23 -3.94 8.72 3.85
CA VAL A 23 -3.65 10.01 4.49
C VAL A 23 -2.35 10.59 3.96
N ALA A 24 -1.34 9.75 3.77
CA ALA A 24 -0.06 10.16 3.22
C ALA A 24 0.64 9.00 2.53
N VAL A 25 1.51 9.32 1.58
CA VAL A 25 2.40 8.36 0.94
C VAL A 25 3.83 8.87 1.00
N THR A 26 4.75 8.01 1.41
CA THR A 26 6.19 8.25 1.37
C THR A 26 6.85 7.12 0.61
N HIS A 27 7.94 7.40 -0.09
CA HIS A 27 8.68 6.35 -0.80
C HIS A 27 10.17 6.49 -0.51
N CYS A 28 10.85 5.35 -0.46
CA CYS A 28 12.29 5.27 -0.58
C CYS A 28 12.64 4.49 -1.85
N MET A 29 13.93 4.19 -2.03
CA MET A 29 14.44 3.56 -3.26
C MET A 29 13.81 2.19 -3.57
N THR A 30 13.38 1.45 -2.54
CA THR A 30 12.82 0.08 -2.69
C THR A 30 11.49 -0.14 -1.96
N ARG A 31 11.00 0.85 -1.20
CA ARG A 31 9.76 0.71 -0.41
C ARG A 31 8.83 1.91 -0.55
N LEU A 32 7.55 1.63 -0.74
CA LEU A 32 6.47 2.60 -0.59
C LEU A 32 5.83 2.42 0.79
N ARG A 33 5.67 3.51 1.52
CA ARG A 33 5.02 3.60 2.83
C ARG A 33 3.72 4.38 2.68
N PHE A 34 2.60 3.74 3.00
CA PHE A 34 1.29 4.39 3.02
C PHE A 34 0.86 4.59 4.46
N VAL A 35 0.43 5.81 4.79
CA VAL A 35 -0.27 6.11 6.03
C VAL A 35 -1.76 6.01 5.76
N LEU A 36 -2.43 5.14 6.48
CA LEU A 36 -3.85 4.83 6.27
C LEU A 36 -4.70 5.34 7.42
N GLY A 37 -5.88 5.89 7.09
CA GLY A 37 -6.85 6.36 8.07
C GLY A 37 -7.54 5.20 8.78
N ASP A 38 -8.03 4.24 8.01
CA ASP A 38 -8.73 3.05 8.50
C ASP A 38 -8.12 1.76 7.92
N PRO A 39 -7.36 1.00 8.73
CA PRO A 39 -6.76 -0.25 8.29
C PRO A 39 -7.78 -1.38 8.09
N ALA A 40 -8.99 -1.29 8.67
CA ALA A 40 -10.03 -2.31 8.49
C ALA A 40 -10.55 -2.36 7.05
N ARG A 41 -10.41 -1.26 6.30
CA ARG A 41 -10.77 -1.17 4.88
C ARG A 41 -9.71 -1.77 3.94
N VAL A 42 -8.56 -2.19 4.47
CA VAL A 42 -7.44 -2.68 3.67
C VAL A 42 -7.59 -4.16 3.37
N ASN A 43 -7.49 -4.51 2.09
CA ASN A 43 -7.46 -5.88 1.63
C ASN A 43 -6.02 -6.38 1.45
N GLY A 44 -5.43 -6.83 2.56
CA GLY A 44 -4.10 -7.45 2.60
C GLY A 44 -3.91 -8.61 1.61
N PRO A 45 -4.87 -9.56 1.48
CA PRO A 45 -4.80 -10.63 0.48
C PRO A 45 -4.72 -10.11 -0.96
N ALA A 46 -5.53 -9.13 -1.32
CA ALA A 46 -5.51 -8.54 -2.67
C ALA A 46 -4.16 -7.89 -2.97
N LEU A 47 -3.59 -7.13 -2.03
CA LEU A 47 -2.29 -6.48 -2.20
C LEU A 47 -1.14 -7.47 -2.45
N LYS A 48 -1.16 -8.63 -1.76
CA LYS A 48 -0.17 -9.70 -1.97
C LYS A 48 -0.32 -10.41 -3.32
N ALA A 49 -1.51 -10.37 -3.91
CA ALA A 49 -1.79 -10.96 -5.23
C ALA A 49 -1.40 -10.03 -6.39
N ILE A 50 -1.08 -8.77 -6.12
CA ILE A 50 -0.70 -7.81 -7.15
C ILE A 50 0.68 -8.17 -7.72
N THR A 51 0.74 -8.39 -9.03
CA THR A 51 1.99 -8.66 -9.74
C THR A 51 2.94 -7.45 -9.65
N GLY A 52 4.06 -7.62 -8.94
CA GLY A 52 5.04 -6.55 -8.68
C GLY A 52 5.10 -6.09 -7.22
N VAL A 53 4.21 -6.59 -6.35
CA VAL A 53 4.31 -6.43 -4.90
C VAL A 53 5.05 -7.63 -4.33
N LEU A 54 6.27 -7.42 -3.82
CA LEU A 54 7.06 -8.50 -3.21
C LEU A 54 6.60 -8.84 -1.79
N GLY A 55 5.99 -7.88 -1.09
CA GLY A 55 5.55 -8.06 0.27
C GLY A 55 4.83 -6.84 0.80
N VAL A 56 3.87 -7.10 1.69
CA VAL A 56 3.06 -6.11 2.38
C VAL A 56 3.28 -6.29 3.87
N VAL A 57 3.80 -5.24 4.52
CA VAL A 57 4.00 -5.22 5.98
C VAL A 57 3.08 -4.18 6.57
N GLN A 58 2.24 -4.60 7.52
CA GLN A 58 1.39 -3.73 8.32
C GLN A 58 2.03 -3.57 9.71
N ALA A 59 2.36 -2.34 10.08
CA ALA A 59 2.84 -2.03 11.42
C ALA A 59 1.64 -1.71 12.33
N ASP A 60 1.33 -2.63 13.25
CA ASP A 60 0.20 -2.52 14.20
C ASP A 60 0.58 -1.79 15.51
N ASN A 61 1.72 -1.09 15.53
CA ASN A 61 2.22 -0.47 16.75
C ASN A 61 1.44 0.83 17.03
N GLN A 62 0.68 0.81 18.12
CA GLN A 62 -0.27 1.80 18.65
C GLN A 62 0.23 3.26 18.80
N LEU A 63 1.49 3.56 18.46
CA LEU A 63 2.09 4.90 18.62
C LEU A 63 2.45 5.63 17.32
N ALA A 64 2.26 5.02 16.16
CA ALA A 64 2.51 5.71 14.90
C ALA A 64 1.59 5.15 13.81
N ASN A 65 0.64 5.97 13.36
CA ASN A 65 0.10 6.04 12.01
C ASN A 65 0.28 4.75 11.19
N ASN A 66 -0.80 4.00 10.95
CA ASN A 66 -0.82 2.72 10.25
C ASN A 66 0.00 2.73 8.95
N ILE A 67 1.29 2.37 9.04
CA ILE A 67 2.24 2.43 7.93
C ILE A 67 2.25 1.07 7.23
N MET A 68 1.80 1.05 5.98
CA MET A 68 1.91 -0.12 5.12
C MET A 68 3.13 0.02 4.21
N SER A 69 4.07 -0.92 4.29
CA SER A 69 5.27 -0.95 3.44
C SER A 69 5.11 -1.96 2.30
N ILE A 70 5.21 -1.50 1.06
CA ILE A 70 5.25 -2.31 -0.16
C ILE A 70 6.70 -2.35 -0.66
N SER A 71 7.28 -3.54 -0.79
CA SER A 71 8.57 -3.72 -1.46
C SER A 71 8.34 -3.96 -2.95
N GLN A 72 8.95 -3.13 -3.82
CA GLN A 72 8.98 -3.33 -5.28
C GLN A 72 10.24 -4.10 -5.71
#